data_AF-B9KZT2-F1
#
_entry.id   AF-B9KZT2-F1
#
_cell.length_a   1.000
_cell.length_b   1.000
_cell.length_c   1.000
_cell.angle_alpha   90.00
_cell.angle_beta   90.00
_cell.angle_gamma   90.00
#
_symmetry.space_group_name_H-M   'P 1'
#
loop_
_entity.id
_entity.type
_entity.pdbx_description
1 polymer ?
#
loop_
_entity_poly.entity_id
_entity_poly.type
_entity_poly.pdbx_seq_one_letter_code
_entity_poly.pdbx_strand_id
1 'polypeptide(L)' 'MSAIVLSPKIQELLIELLRELGRPATTEELVRLLRERLQSS' A
#
# COMPACT_ATOMS: atom_id res chain seq x y z
N MET A 1 23.85 -4.13 0.13
CA MET A 1 22.70 -3.46 0.77
C MET A 1 21.52 -4.42 0.71
N SER A 2 20.97 -4.86 1.84
CA SER A 2 19.72 -5.63 1.81
C SER A 2 18.57 -4.67 1.48
N ALA A 3 17.80 -4.98 0.44
CA ALA A 3 16.58 -4.23 0.15
C ALA A 3 15.61 -4.39 1.34
N ILE A 4 15.02 -3.28 1.78
CA ILE A 4 13.91 -3.35 2.74
C ILE A 4 12.73 -3.92 1.96
N VAL A 5 12.41 -5.20 2.21
CA VAL A 5 11.28 -5.88 1.56
C VAL A 5 10.05 -5.70 2.44
N LEU A 6 8.94 -5.26 1.83
CA LEU A 6 7.65 -5.16 2.50
C LEU A 6 7.17 -6.56 2.91
N SER A 7 6.50 -6.67 4.04
CA SER A 7 5.89 -7.95 4.43
C SER A 7 4.82 -8.38 3.39
N PRO A 8 4.60 -9.69 3.18
CA PRO A 8 3.63 -10.18 2.19
C PRO A 8 2.24 -9.55 2.32
N LYS A 9 1.74 -9.43 3.56
CA LYS A 9 0.45 -8.77 3.86
C LYS A 9 0.39 -7.33 3.34
N ILE A 10 1.48 -6.57 3.49
CA ILE A 10 1.52 -5.18 3.03
C ILE A 10 1.56 -5.11 1.50
N GLN A 11 2.25 -6.04 0.85
CA GLN A 11 2.26 -6.13 -0.61
C GLN A 11 0.85 -6.41 -1.17
N GLU A 12 0.12 -7.35 -0.56
CA GLU A 12 -1.27 -7.67 -0.93
C GLU A 12 -2.18 -6.46 -0.80
N LEU A 13 -2.13 -5.76 0.35
CA LEU A 13 -2.93 -4.55 0.59
C LEU A 13 -2.60 -3.43 -0.40
N LEU A 14 -1.33 -3.27 -0.78
CA LEU A 14 -0.94 -2.28 -1.79
C LEU A 14 -1.48 -2.64 -3.18
N ILE A 15 -1.46 -3.92 -3.55
CA ILE A 15 -2.01 -4.39 -4.82
C ILE A 15 -3.53 -4.13 -4.88
N GLU A 16 -4.24 -4.42 -3.80
CA GLU A 16 -5.68 -4.15 -3.70
C GLU A 16 -5.97 -2.64 -3.84
N LEU A 17 -5.26 -1.79 -3.10
CA LEU A 17 -5.40 -0.34 -3.18
C LEU A 17 -5.15 0.19 -4.60
N LEU A 18 -4.12 -0.29 -5.28
CA LEU A 18 -3.82 0.12 -6.65
C LEU A 18 -4.91 -0.30 -7.64
N ARG A 19 -5.50 -1.48 -7.45
CA ARG A 19 -6.65 -1.94 -8.26
C ARG A 19 -7.88 -1.09 -8.01
N GLU A 20 -8.16 -0.77 -6.75
CA GLU A 20 -9.31 0.06 -6.36
C GLU A 20 -9.20 1.50 -6.88
N LEU A 21 -7.99 2.07 -6.87
CA LEU A 21 -7.78 3.43 -7.35
C LEU A 21 -8.01 3.57 -8.85
N GLY A 22 -7.68 2.55 -9.65
CA GLY A 22 -7.86 2.57 -11.11
C GLY A 22 -7.08 3.67 -11.82
N ARG A 23 -6.11 4.30 -11.14
CA ARG A 23 -5.27 5.39 -11.66
C ARG A 23 -3.88 5.34 -11.03
N PRO A 24 -2.88 6.01 -11.65
CA PRO A 24 -1.60 6.26 -10.99
C PRO A 24 -1.80 7.02 -9.67
N ALA A 25 -0.98 6.66 -8.67
CA ALA A 25 -0.97 7.26 -7.35
C ALA A 25 0.47 7.55 -6.92
N THR A 26 0.67 8.61 -6.14
CA THR A 26 1.99 8.92 -5.59
C THR A 26 2.31 8.00 -4.42
N THR A 27 3.59 7.88 -4.07
CA THR A 27 4.01 7.11 -2.90
C THR A 27 3.38 7.65 -1.62
N GLU A 28 3.28 8.96 -1.45
CA GLU A 28 2.65 9.62 -0.29
C GLU A 28 1.16 9.27 -0.20
N GLU A 29 0.45 9.29 -1.33
CA GLU A 29 -0.95 8.90 -1.40
C GLU A 29 -1.14 7.43 -0.98
N LEU A 30 -0.31 6.53 -1.52
CA LEU A 30 -0.34 5.11 -1.17
C LEU A 30 -0.02 4.87 0.31
N VAL A 31 0.97 5.56 0.87
CA VAL A 31 1.33 5.45 2.29
C VAL A 31 0.18 5.92 3.18
N ARG A 32 -0.51 7.01 2.81
CA ARG A 32 -1.68 7.52 3.55
C ARG A 32 -2.82 6.50 3.53
N LEU A 33 -3.20 6.02 2.35
CA LEU A 33 -4.31 5.07 2.19
C LEU A 33 -4.02 3.73 2.89
N LEU A 34 -2.78 3.24 2.80
CA LEU A 34 -2.35 2.02 3.49
C LEU A 34 -2.46 2.17 5.01
N ARG A 35 -2.07 3.33 5.58
CA ARG A 35 -2.23 3.61 7.02
C ARG A 35 -3.69 3.66 7.44
N GLU A 36 -4.54 4.34 6.67
CA GLU A 36 -5.99 4.43 6.94
C GLU A 36 -6.62 3.03 7.00
N ARG A 37 -6.26 2.14 6.08
CA ARG A 37 -6.78 0.77 6.01
C ARG A 37 -6.33 -0.10 7.18
N LEU A 38 -5.06 0.03 7.59
CA LEU A 38 -4.50 -0.71 8.73
C LEU A 38 -5.07 -0.26 10.07
N GLN A 39 -5.58 0.98 10.18
CA GLN A 39 -6.26 1.48 11.38
C GLN A 39 -7.74 1.08 11.43
N SER A 40 -8.31 0.69 10.29
CA SER A 40 -9.72 0.32 10.16
C SER A 40 -9.98 -1.19 10.30
N SER A 41 -8.92 -1.99 10.46
CA SER A 41 -8.97 -3.45 10.74
C SER A 41 -8.63 -3.73 12.19
#